data_AF-A0A1Q5A055-F1
#
_entry.id   AF-A0A1Q5A055-F1
#
_cell.length_a   1.000
_cell.length_b   1.000
_cell.length_c   1.000
_cell.angle_alpha   90.00
_cell.angle_beta   90.00
_cell.angle_gamma   90.00
#
_symmetry.space_group_name_H-M   'P 1'
#
loop_
_entity.id
_entity.type
_entity.pdbx_description
1 polymer ?
#
loop_
_entity_poly.entity_id
_entity_poly.type
_entity_poly.pdbx_seq_one_letter_code
_entity_poly.pdbx_strand_id
1 'polypeptide(L)'
;MTSHKTAQTMKPATAAKKLGVYLQATPAEFQEGAVSRTELNALQTDPPAWLVELRRTGPHPRPVVAAKLGISIAGLARGGVTEPLTTEQIDALRDEKPEWLEKERATQAEVRKETARIKERNAERAAQSGDQ
;
A
#
# COMPACT_ATOMS: atom_id res chain seq x y z
N MET A 1 -3.31 -26.63 31.33
CA MET A 1 -2.18 -26.83 30.39
C MET A 1 -2.08 -25.58 29.53
N THR A 2 -1.02 -24.79 29.72
CA THR A 2 -0.76 -23.59 28.92
C THR A 2 -0.44 -24.00 27.49
N SER A 3 -1.38 -23.73 26.58
CA SER A 3 -1.19 -23.92 25.15
C SER A 3 0.05 -23.13 24.72
N HIS A 4 1.07 -23.84 24.23
CA HIS A 4 2.24 -23.22 23.60
C HIS A 4 1.73 -22.50 22.35
N LYS A 5 1.44 -21.20 22.47
CA LYS A 5 1.16 -20.36 21.30
C LYS A 5 2.45 -20.28 20.49
N THR A 6 2.58 -21.12 19.48
CA THR A 6 3.60 -20.97 18.45
C THR A 6 3.46 -19.54 17.91
N ALA A 7 4.50 -18.72 18.10
CA ALA A 7 4.51 -17.37 17.56
C ALA A 7 4.37 -17.48 16.04
N GLN A 8 3.23 -17.06 15.50
CA GLN A 8 3.04 -17.01 14.06
C GLN A 8 3.96 -15.93 13.50
N THR A 9 5.10 -16.37 12.97
CA THR A 9 6.07 -15.53 12.28
C THR A 9 5.74 -15.47 10.79
N MET A 10 6.13 -14.37 10.15
CA MET A 10 6.01 -14.19 8.71
C MET A 10 7.33 -13.73 8.10
N LYS A 11 7.50 -14.02 6.82
CA LYS A 11 8.67 -13.58 6.04
C LYS A 11 8.75 -12.05 6.05
N PRO A 12 9.96 -11.45 6.09
CA PRO A 12 10.20 -10.01 5.95
C PRO A 12 9.45 -9.37 4.79
N ALA A 13 9.43 -10.03 3.63
CA ALA A 13 8.69 -9.53 2.47
C ALA A 13 7.18 -9.34 2.74
N THR A 14 6.57 -10.25 3.50
CA THR A 14 5.17 -10.15 3.90
C THR A 14 4.97 -9.03 4.94
N ALA A 15 5.89 -8.90 5.88
CA ALA A 15 5.85 -7.83 6.88
C ALA A 15 6.02 -6.44 6.22
N ALA A 16 7.02 -6.27 5.35
CA ALA A 16 7.25 -5.04 4.59
C ALA A 16 6.02 -4.65 3.76
N LYS A 17 5.40 -5.62 3.08
CA LYS A 17 4.14 -5.41 2.33
C LYS A 17 3.01 -4.91 3.24
N LYS A 18 2.88 -5.44 4.45
CA LYS A 18 1.87 -4.99 5.44
C LYS A 18 2.20 -3.62 6.03
N LEU A 19 3.49 -3.28 6.15
CA LEU A 19 3.95 -1.98 6.62
C LEU A 19 3.91 -0.90 5.54
N GLY A 20 3.75 -1.28 4.26
CA GLY A 20 3.72 -0.39 3.12
C GLY A 20 5.10 0.14 2.72
N VAL A 21 6.17 -0.63 2.96
CA VAL A 21 7.56 -0.20 2.70
C VAL A 21 8.29 -1.12 1.74
N TYR A 22 9.35 -0.59 1.11
CA TYR A 22 10.21 -1.35 0.23
C TYR A 22 11.25 -2.12 1.04
N LEU A 23 11.22 -3.46 0.97
CA LEU A 23 12.04 -4.34 1.82
C LEU A 23 13.54 -4.04 1.71
N GLN A 24 14.06 -3.81 0.50
CA GLN A 24 15.51 -3.62 0.30
C GLN A 24 16.02 -2.30 0.90
N ALA A 25 15.13 -1.37 1.27
CA ALA A 25 15.47 -0.14 1.95
C ALA A 25 15.28 -0.23 3.49
N THR A 26 14.91 -1.38 4.01
CA THR A 26 14.81 -1.61 5.47
C THR A 26 16.16 -2.05 6.06
N PRO A 27 16.40 -1.89 7.37
CA PRO A 27 17.64 -2.37 8.01
C PRO A 27 17.85 -3.88 7.84
N ALA A 28 19.11 -4.33 7.84
CA ALA A 28 19.48 -5.73 7.63
C ALA A 28 18.80 -6.67 8.65
N GLU A 29 18.66 -6.23 9.90
CA GLU A 29 18.00 -7.00 10.96
C GLU A 29 16.54 -7.31 10.62
N PHE A 30 15.87 -6.38 9.93
CA PHE A 30 14.50 -6.59 9.45
C PHE A 30 14.46 -7.47 8.19
N GLN A 31 15.47 -7.37 7.31
CA GLN A 31 15.51 -8.15 6.07
C GLN A 31 15.80 -9.64 6.29
N GLU A 32 16.59 -9.97 7.31
CA GLU A 32 17.05 -11.33 7.58
C GLU A 32 16.20 -12.05 8.64
N GLY A 33 15.54 -11.29 9.53
CA GLY A 33 14.78 -11.83 10.66
C GLY A 33 13.38 -12.36 10.32
N ALA A 34 12.85 -13.30 11.10
CA ALA A 34 11.43 -13.64 11.02
C ALA A 34 10.61 -12.63 11.84
N VAL A 35 9.56 -12.04 11.25
CA VAL A 35 8.75 -11.02 11.94
C VAL A 35 7.51 -11.67 12.55
N SER A 36 7.37 -11.64 13.87
CA SER A 36 6.18 -12.09 14.57
C SER A 36 5.00 -11.12 14.37
N ARG A 37 3.78 -11.59 14.61
CA ARG A 37 2.60 -10.72 14.63
C ARG A 37 2.73 -9.58 15.65
N THR A 38 3.32 -9.87 16.81
CA THR A 38 3.51 -8.88 17.88
C THR A 38 4.48 -7.79 17.46
N GLU A 39 5.62 -8.15 16.86
CA GLU A 39 6.59 -7.17 16.35
C GLU A 39 5.99 -6.33 15.21
N LEU A 40 5.24 -6.95 14.29
CA LEU A 40 4.55 -6.20 13.24
C LEU A 40 3.59 -5.16 13.83
N ASN A 41 2.80 -5.55 14.84
CA ASN A 41 1.89 -4.63 15.52
C ASN A 41 2.67 -3.51 16.25
N ALA A 42 3.79 -3.82 16.89
CA ALA A 42 4.65 -2.81 17.52
C ALA A 42 5.17 -1.80 16.50
N LEU A 43 5.69 -2.27 15.35
CA LEU A 43 6.14 -1.40 14.25
C LEU A 43 5.03 -0.55 13.65
N GLN A 44 3.76 -0.97 13.76
CA GLN A 44 2.61 -0.19 13.30
C GLN A 44 2.18 0.87 14.32
N THR A 45 2.16 0.51 15.60
CA THR A 45 1.68 1.37 16.69
C THR A 45 2.72 2.39 17.15
N ASP A 46 3.99 1.97 17.24
CA ASP A 46 5.12 2.80 17.66
C ASP A 46 6.26 2.64 16.65
N PRO A 47 6.13 3.27 15.47
CA PRO A 47 7.09 3.08 14.39
C PRO A 47 8.44 3.72 14.74
N PRO A 48 9.56 2.97 14.63
CA PRO A 48 10.89 3.54 14.85
C PRO A 48 11.25 4.58 13.79
N ALA A 49 12.24 5.43 14.08
CA ALA A 49 12.64 6.55 13.22
C ALA A 49 12.93 6.15 11.76
N TRP A 50 13.61 5.02 11.54
CA TRP A 50 13.90 4.52 10.18
C TRP A 50 12.62 4.21 9.40
N LEU A 51 11.58 3.70 10.06
CA LEU A 51 10.31 3.34 9.42
C LEU A 51 9.48 4.59 9.11
N VAL A 52 9.51 5.58 10.00
CA VAL A 52 8.90 6.89 9.77
C VAL A 52 9.56 7.56 8.57
N GLU A 53 10.89 7.57 8.53
CA GLU A 53 11.64 8.17 7.43
C GLU A 53 11.34 7.48 6.11
N LEU A 54 11.40 6.15 6.07
CA LEU A 54 11.12 5.38 4.86
C LEU A 54 9.71 5.60 4.32
N ARG A 55 8.71 5.79 5.19
CA ARG A 55 7.34 6.16 4.78
C ARG A 55 7.22 7.61 4.29
N ARG A 56 8.09 8.50 4.75
CA ARG A 56 8.11 9.91 4.37
C ARG A 56 8.80 10.12 3.03
N THR A 57 9.98 9.56 2.85
CA THR A 57 10.88 9.87 1.72
C THR A 57 10.96 8.74 0.69
N GLY A 58 10.67 7.51 1.11
CA GLY A 58 10.81 6.33 0.25
C GLY A 58 12.25 5.79 0.26
N PRO A 59 12.59 4.87 -0.66
CA PRO A 59 11.81 4.44 -1.82
C PRO A 59 10.47 3.75 -1.45
N HIS A 60 9.40 4.18 -2.13
CA HIS A 60 8.04 3.67 -1.94
C HIS A 60 7.79 2.46 -2.84
N PRO A 61 7.18 1.39 -2.33
CA PRO A 61 6.81 0.25 -3.17
C PRO A 61 5.69 0.65 -4.14
N ARG A 62 5.58 -0.03 -5.28
CA ARG A 62 4.62 0.27 -6.36
C ARG A 62 3.18 0.54 -5.90
N PRO A 63 2.59 -0.21 -4.93
CA PRO A 63 1.25 0.11 -4.43
C PRO A 63 1.14 1.52 -3.82
N VAL A 64 2.17 1.95 -3.09
CA VAL A 64 2.23 3.27 -2.46
C VAL A 64 2.49 4.35 -3.50
N VAL A 65 3.36 4.08 -4.47
CA VAL A 65 3.58 4.99 -5.63
C VAL A 65 2.28 5.23 -6.38
N ALA A 66 1.56 4.16 -6.76
CA ALA A 66 0.28 4.26 -7.47
C ALA A 66 -0.76 5.04 -6.65
N ALA A 67 -0.84 4.80 -5.34
CA ALA A 67 -1.73 5.52 -4.44
C ALA A 67 -1.40 7.03 -4.38
N LYS A 68 -0.12 7.39 -4.22
CA LYS A 68 0.37 8.78 -4.21
C LYS A 68 0.12 9.49 -5.55
N LEU A 69 0.23 8.78 -6.66
CA LEU A 69 -0.06 9.30 -8.00
C LEU A 69 -1.56 9.31 -8.33
N GLY A 70 -2.42 8.69 -7.51
CA GLY A 70 -3.87 8.67 -7.74
C GLY A 70 -4.32 7.73 -8.87
N ILE A 71 -3.54 6.69 -9.17
CA ILE A 71 -3.79 5.73 -10.26
C ILE A 71 -3.83 4.29 -9.74
N SER A 72 -4.19 3.33 -10.59
CA SER A 72 -4.07 1.90 -10.28
C SER A 72 -2.63 1.40 -10.41
N ILE A 73 -2.29 0.29 -9.75
CA ILE A 73 -0.98 -0.38 -9.91
C ILE A 73 -0.78 -0.83 -11.37
N ALA A 74 -1.85 -1.25 -12.05
CA ALA A 74 -1.81 -1.61 -13.46
C ALA A 74 -1.56 -0.38 -14.35
N GLY A 75 -2.16 0.76 -14.03
CA GLY A 75 -1.91 2.03 -14.70
C GLY A 75 -0.47 2.50 -14.53
N LEU A 76 0.07 2.37 -13.32
CA LEU A 76 1.50 2.63 -13.06
C LEU A 76 2.41 1.77 -13.94
N ALA A 77 2.09 0.48 -14.08
CA ALA A 77 2.84 -0.44 -14.93
C ALA A 77 2.74 -0.07 -16.43
N ARG A 78 1.56 0.36 -16.91
CA ARG A 78 1.37 0.83 -18.29
C ARG A 78 2.14 2.12 -18.57
N GLY A 79 2.33 2.98 -17.58
CA GLY A 79 3.21 4.15 -17.63
C GLY A 79 4.70 3.81 -17.60
N GLY A 80 5.09 2.53 -17.62
CA GLY A 80 6.49 2.10 -17.62
C GLY A 80 7.18 2.15 -16.25
N VAL A 81 6.47 2.53 -15.18
CA VAL A 81 7.05 2.60 -13.83
C VAL A 81 6.93 1.23 -13.15
N THR A 82 8.02 0.48 -13.16
CA THR A 82 8.12 -0.84 -12.52
C THR A 82 8.90 -0.83 -11.22
N GLU A 83 9.74 0.18 -11.00
CA GLU A 83 10.60 0.28 -9.82
C GLU A 83 9.96 1.09 -8.69
N PRO A 84 10.44 0.91 -7.44
CA PRO A 84 10.13 1.81 -6.33
C PRO A 84 10.57 3.24 -6.64
N LEU A 85 9.80 4.22 -6.18
CA LEU A 85 10.12 5.65 -6.36
C LEU A 85 10.22 6.38 -5.03
N THR A 86 11.14 7.34 -4.92
CA THR A 86 11.18 8.28 -3.80
C THR A 86 10.04 9.29 -3.89
N THR A 87 9.76 10.00 -2.79
CA THR A 87 8.79 11.10 -2.80
C THR A 87 9.17 12.17 -3.81
N GLU A 88 10.46 12.50 -3.92
CA GLU A 88 10.98 13.47 -4.90
C GLU A 88 10.69 13.05 -6.35
N GLN A 89 10.94 11.78 -6.70
CA GLN A 89 10.63 11.26 -8.04
C GLN A 89 9.13 11.25 -8.34
N ILE A 90 8.30 10.98 -7.33
CA ILE A 90 6.83 11.03 -7.45
C ILE A 90 6.37 12.47 -7.68
N ASP A 91 6.94 13.43 -6.95
CA ASP A 91 6.60 14.84 -7.09
C ASP A 91 7.04 15.36 -8.46
N ALA A 92 8.23 14.99 -8.94
CA ALA A 92 8.69 15.32 -10.29
C ALA A 92 7.74 14.77 -11.38
N LEU A 93 7.31 13.51 -11.28
CA LEU A 93 6.31 12.92 -12.19
C LEU A 93 4.96 13.64 -12.14
N ARG A 94 4.54 14.10 -10.95
CA ARG A 94 3.30 14.85 -10.79
C ARG A 94 3.38 16.22 -11.45
N ASP A 95 4.55 16.85 -11.41
CA ASP A 95 4.76 18.19 -11.94
C ASP A 95 4.98 18.17 -13.46
N GLU A 96 5.65 17.15 -13.99
CA GLU A 96 5.80 16.91 -15.43
C GLU A 96 4.45 16.64 -16.12
N LYS A 97 3.49 16.04 -15.39
CA LYS A 97 2.15 15.69 -15.90
C LYS A 97 2.19 14.98 -17.26
N PRO A 98 2.89 13.86 -17.39
CA PRO A 98 2.92 13.14 -18.65
C PRO A 98 1.51 12.65 -19.02
N GLU A 99 1.21 12.60 -20.32
CA GLU A 99 -0.12 12.27 -20.85
C GLU A 99 -0.68 10.95 -20.29
N TRP A 100 0.18 9.93 -20.16
CA TRP A 100 -0.21 8.64 -19.59
C TRP A 100 -0.72 8.77 -18.16
N LEU A 101 -0.13 9.64 -17.34
CA LEU A 101 -0.51 9.84 -15.94
C LEU A 101 -1.89 10.51 -15.85
N GLU A 102 -2.15 11.50 -16.70
CA GLU A 102 -3.45 12.17 -16.75
C GLU A 102 -4.56 11.21 -17.17
N LYS A 103 -4.31 10.43 -18.22
CA LYS A 103 -5.24 9.40 -18.71
C LYS A 103 -5.54 8.34 -17.65
N GLU A 104 -4.52 7.87 -16.93
CA GLU A 104 -4.68 6.88 -15.87
C GLU A 104 -5.42 7.45 -14.64
N ARG A 105 -5.21 8.73 -14.31
CA ARG A 105 -5.97 9.42 -13.25
C ARG A 105 -7.44 9.56 -13.60
N ALA A 106 -7.75 9.96 -14.83
CA ALA A 106 -9.13 10.04 -15.31
C ALA A 106 -9.82 8.66 -15.23
N THR A 107 -9.14 7.62 -15.73
CA THR A 107 -9.62 6.23 -15.65
C THR A 107 -9.88 5.80 -14.21
N GLN A 108 -8.93 6.07 -13.31
CA GLN A 108 -9.06 5.71 -11.89
C GLN A 108 -10.20 6.46 -11.18
N ALA A 109 -10.45 7.72 -11.57
CA ALA A 109 -11.57 8.50 -11.04
C ALA A 109 -12.92 7.91 -11.44
N GLU A 110 -13.10 7.52 -12.71
CA GLU A 110 -14.33 6.88 -13.19
C GLU A 110 -14.57 5.53 -12.50
N VAL A 111 -13.53 4.70 -12.38
CA VAL A 111 -13.63 3.41 -11.66
C VAL A 111 -14.04 3.61 -10.20
N ARG A 112 -13.52 4.65 -9.53
CA ARG A 112 -13.90 4.96 -8.14
C ARG A 112 -15.37 5.39 -8.03
N LYS A 113 -15.86 6.22 -8.95
CA LYS A 113 -17.27 6.64 -9.00
C LYS A 113 -18.19 5.44 -9.17
N GLU A 114 -17.88 4.56 -10.12
CA GLU A 114 -18.70 3.37 -10.37
C GLU A 114 -18.66 2.40 -9.20
N THR A 115 -17.48 2.20 -8.59
CA THR A 115 -17.36 1.34 -7.39
C THR A 115 -18.19 1.89 -6.22
N ALA A 116 -18.22 3.21 -6.03
CA ALA A 116 -19.04 3.85 -5.00
C ALA A 116 -20.53 3.63 -5.25
N ARG A 117 -21.00 3.82 -6.49
CA ARG A 117 -22.39 3.57 -6.89
C ARG A 117 -22.81 2.11 -6.66
N ILE A 118 -21.96 1.15 -7.04
CA ILE A 118 -22.23 -0.27 -6.82
C ILE A 118 -22.31 -0.58 -5.32
N LYS A 119 -21.42 0.00 -4.50
CA LYS A 119 -21.41 -0.19 -3.06
C LYS A 119 -22.68 0.35 -2.40
N GLU A 120 -23.13 1.54 -2.80
CA GLU A 120 -24.39 2.14 -2.33
C GLU A 120 -25.59 1.26 -2.66
N ARG A 121 -25.73 0.86 -3.93
CA ARG A 121 -26.80 -0.06 -4.38
C ARG A 121 -26.79 -1.38 -3.61
N ASN A 122 -25.61 -1.94 -3.33
CA ASN A 122 -25.49 -3.19 -2.58
C ASN A 122 -25.86 -3.00 -1.11
N ALA A 123 -25.53 -1.86 -0.50
CA ALA A 123 -25.93 -1.53 0.86
C ALA A 123 -27.45 -1.35 0.99
N GLU A 124 -28.08 -0.67 0.03
CA GLU A 124 -29.55 -0.53 -0.04
C GLU A 124 -30.24 -1.90 -0.14
N ARG A 125 -29.76 -2.77 -1.03
CA ARG A 125 -30.31 -4.14 -1.17
C ARG A 125 -30.13 -4.95 0.11
N ALA A 126 -28.97 -4.87 0.76
CA ALA A 126 -28.73 -5.57 2.02
C ALA A 126 -29.65 -5.08 3.13
N ALA A 127 -29.90 -3.76 3.22
CA ALA A 127 -30.85 -3.18 4.16
C ALA A 127 -32.29 -3.66 3.91
N GLN A 128 -32.73 -3.73 2.64
CA GLN A 128 -34.05 -4.24 2.27
C GLN A 128 -34.24 -5.74 2.52
N SER A 129 -33.15 -6.52 2.52
CA SER A 129 -33.19 -7.98 2.69
C SER A 129 -33.06 -8.43 4.14
N GLY A 130 -32.59 -7.55 5.04
CA GLY A 130 -32.41 -7.85 6.47
C GLY A 130 -33.61 -7.52 7.36
N ASP A 131 -34.67 -6.96 6.78
CA ASP A 131 -35.93 -6.58 7.45
C ASP A 131 -37.07 -7.59 7.15
N GLN A 132 -36.72 -8.81 6.71
CA GLN A 132 -37.63 -9.94 6.47
C GLN A 132 -37.25 -11.15 7.32
#